data_AF-A0A7J3EDZ6-F1
#
_entry.id   AF-A0A7J3EDZ6-F1
#
_cell.length_a   1.000
_cell.length_b   1.000
_cell.length_c   1.000
_cell.angle_alpha   90.00
_cell.angle_beta   90.00
_cell.angle_gamma   90.00
#
_symmetry.space_group_name_H-M   'P 1'
#
loop_
_entity.id
_entity.type
_entity.pdbx_description
1 polymer ?
#
loop_
_entity_poly.entity_id
_entity_poly.type
_entity_poly.pdbx_seq_one_letter_code
_entity_poly.pdbx_strand_id
1 'polypeptide(L)'
;NDQVRIEATVKALNPNLKVLAPVREWGLDREFELEYAKKHGIPFSREKIYSVDQNLWGRSIECGPLEDVELEPPSEVFKWTIDPEEAPDRAEYLTIGFENGVPTSLNGEVLDGVTLLTRLNEVAGRNAVGRIDHIEDRVVGIKTREVYECPAAVCIIEAHKDLEKLVLTPSQLSFKELVDRQWSLLVYAGMWYEPLKHDLEEFINSSQRFVEGWVKLKLYKGGLRVVSRMSKYSLYSKDLATYSVKSVFDQSAAPGFIEIWSLPLRTAHTVRKSRGR
;
A
#
# COMPACT_ATOMS: atom_id res chain seq x y z
N ASN A 1 -16.08 8.13 1.88
CA ASN A 1 -15.30 8.62 3.05
C ASN A 1 -14.88 10.08 2.92
N ASP A 2 -14.92 10.68 1.72
CA ASP A 2 -14.29 11.99 1.46
C ASP A 2 -14.92 13.15 2.20
N GLN A 3 -16.24 13.14 2.42
CA GLN A 3 -16.88 14.14 3.28
C GLN A 3 -16.24 14.21 4.68
N VAL A 4 -15.85 13.06 5.25
CA VAL A 4 -15.20 13.00 6.56
C VAL A 4 -13.79 13.60 6.44
N ARG A 5 -13.03 13.18 5.43
CA ARG A 5 -11.65 13.65 5.19
C ARG A 5 -11.59 15.17 4.99
N ILE A 6 -12.46 15.71 4.13
CA ILE A 6 -12.52 17.13 3.81
C ILE A 6 -12.97 17.93 5.03
N GLU A 7 -14.11 17.58 5.63
CA GLU A 7 -14.67 18.39 6.72
C GLU A 7 -13.89 18.30 8.01
N ALA A 8 -13.40 17.11 8.39
CA ALA A 8 -12.56 16.95 9.57
C ALA A 8 -11.29 17.80 9.43
N THR A 9 -10.68 17.79 8.23
CA THR A 9 -9.51 18.63 7.92
C THR A 9 -9.83 20.12 8.01
N VAL A 10 -10.90 20.59 7.38
CA VAL A 10 -11.30 22.01 7.44
C VAL A 10 -11.55 22.44 8.88
N LYS A 11 -12.29 21.64 9.67
CA LYS A 11 -12.59 21.93 11.07
C LYS A 11 -11.35 21.91 11.95
N ALA A 12 -10.39 21.00 11.69
CA ALA A 12 -9.13 20.94 12.43
C ALA A 12 -8.24 22.16 12.14
N LEU A 13 -8.14 22.58 10.88
CA LEU A 13 -7.28 23.70 10.48
C LEU A 13 -7.87 25.07 10.81
N ASN A 14 -9.19 25.23 10.65
CA ASN A 14 -9.88 26.47 10.98
C ASN A 14 -11.35 26.19 11.34
N PRO A 15 -11.66 26.02 12.64
CA PRO A 15 -13.01 25.68 13.10
C PRO A 15 -14.03 26.81 12.87
N ASN A 16 -13.60 28.02 12.52
CA ASN A 16 -14.49 29.14 12.25
C ASN A 16 -15.02 29.16 10.81
N LEU A 17 -14.45 28.35 9.91
CA LEU A 17 -14.96 28.24 8.55
C LEU A 17 -16.28 27.47 8.53
N LYS A 18 -17.30 28.09 7.94
CA LYS A 18 -18.55 27.40 7.64
C LYS A 18 -18.34 26.48 6.43
N VAL A 19 -18.51 25.18 6.62
CA VAL A 19 -18.60 24.22 5.52
C VAL A 19 -20.02 24.25 4.97
N LEU A 20 -20.15 24.32 3.64
CA LEU A 20 -21.40 24.07 2.92
C LEU A 20 -21.23 22.77 2.15
N ALA A 21 -22.13 21.81 2.33
CA ALA A 21 -22.11 20.53 1.61
C ALA A 21 -23.40 20.32 0.79
N PRO A 22 -23.61 21.05 -0.32
CA PRO A 22 -24.86 21.07 -1.09
C PRO A 22 -25.45 19.71 -1.44
N VAL A 23 -24.61 18.79 -1.95
CA VAL A 23 -25.04 17.44 -2.37
C VAL A 23 -25.68 16.68 -1.20
N ARG A 24 -25.11 16.80 0.00
CA ARG A 24 -25.63 16.15 1.22
C ARG A 24 -26.78 16.92 1.85
N GLU A 25 -26.70 18.24 1.90
CA GLU A 25 -27.59 19.08 2.72
C GLU A 25 -28.86 19.49 1.99
N TRP A 26 -28.84 19.60 0.66
CA TRP A 26 -29.94 20.14 -0.13
C TRP A 26 -30.67 19.06 -0.94
N GLY A 27 -30.29 17.78 -0.78
CA GLY A 27 -30.94 16.66 -1.47
C GLY A 27 -30.81 16.73 -2.98
N LEU A 28 -29.67 17.20 -3.48
CA LEU A 28 -29.42 17.31 -4.91
C LEU A 28 -29.14 15.93 -5.47
N ASP A 29 -30.02 15.44 -6.34
CA ASP A 29 -29.78 14.22 -7.11
C ASP A 29 -29.30 14.55 -8.53
N ARG A 30 -28.92 13.50 -9.26
CA ARG A 30 -28.38 13.65 -10.61
C ARG A 30 -29.40 14.24 -11.58
N GLU A 31 -30.68 13.93 -11.41
CA GLU A 31 -31.75 14.43 -12.26
C GLU A 31 -31.91 15.95 -12.09
N PHE A 32 -31.96 16.41 -10.85
CA PHE A 32 -31.99 17.83 -10.50
C PHE A 32 -30.77 18.57 -11.08
N GLU A 33 -29.56 18.02 -10.94
CA GLU A 33 -28.34 18.63 -11.50
C GLU A 33 -28.44 18.83 -13.02
N LEU A 34 -28.96 17.83 -13.74
CA LEU A 34 -29.11 17.86 -15.19
C LEU A 34 -30.18 18.86 -15.62
N GLU A 35 -31.32 18.92 -14.93
CA GLU A 35 -32.36 19.91 -15.19
C GLU A 35 -31.89 21.33 -14.90
N TYR A 36 -31.21 21.52 -13.77
CA TYR A 36 -30.61 22.80 -13.41
C TYR A 36 -29.61 23.25 -14.48
N ALA A 37 -28.72 22.36 -14.92
CA ALA A 37 -27.77 22.65 -15.98
C ALA A 37 -28.47 23.03 -17.29
N LYS A 38 -29.49 22.27 -17.72
CA LYS A 38 -30.29 22.60 -18.93
C LYS A 38 -30.98 23.96 -18.81
N LYS A 39 -31.66 24.21 -17.68
CA LYS A 39 -32.39 25.46 -17.42
C LYS A 39 -31.48 26.68 -17.46
N HIS A 40 -30.24 26.54 -17.02
CA HIS A 40 -29.26 27.62 -16.95
C HIS A 40 -28.23 27.61 -18.10
N GLY A 41 -28.39 26.74 -19.10
CA GLY A 41 -27.48 26.66 -20.24
C GLY A 41 -26.05 26.23 -19.89
N ILE A 42 -25.86 25.49 -18.79
CA ILE A 42 -24.56 24.97 -18.38
C ILE A 42 -24.23 23.74 -19.25
N PRO A 43 -23.15 23.75 -20.03
CA PRO A 43 -22.79 22.62 -20.88
C PRO A 43 -22.35 21.41 -20.04
N PHE A 44 -22.84 20.23 -20.36
CA PHE A 44 -22.40 18.98 -19.75
C PHE A 44 -22.30 17.85 -20.79
N SER A 45 -21.38 16.92 -20.56
CA SER A 45 -21.26 15.70 -21.37
C SER A 45 -22.27 14.65 -20.93
N ARG A 46 -22.56 13.67 -21.81
CA ARG A 46 -23.39 12.50 -21.50
C ARG A 46 -22.94 11.79 -20.22
N GLU A 47 -23.88 11.10 -19.58
CA GLU A 47 -23.64 10.26 -18.42
C GLU A 47 -22.52 9.25 -18.67
N LYS A 48 -21.61 9.17 -17.70
CA LYS A 48 -20.66 8.07 -17.58
C LYS A 48 -21.28 7.04 -16.66
N ILE A 49 -21.20 5.77 -17.04
CA ILE A 49 -21.71 4.63 -16.26
C ILE A 49 -20.91 4.44 -14.96
N TYR A 50 -19.64 4.85 -14.96
CA TYR A 50 -18.72 4.71 -13.84
C TYR A 50 -18.39 6.07 -13.20
N SER A 51 -18.31 6.07 -11.88
CA SER A 51 -17.65 7.13 -11.11
C SER A 51 -16.17 6.79 -11.01
N VAL A 52 -15.31 7.77 -11.32
CA VAL A 52 -13.85 7.58 -11.38
C VAL A 52 -13.18 8.75 -10.68
N ASP A 53 -12.38 8.45 -9.66
CA ASP A 53 -11.41 9.38 -9.08
C ASP A 53 -10.00 8.90 -9.44
N GLN A 54 -9.12 9.84 -9.81
CA GLN A 54 -7.75 9.52 -10.16
C GLN A 54 -6.82 10.69 -9.86
N ASN A 55 -5.65 10.35 -9.33
CA ASN A 55 -4.57 11.29 -9.08
C ASN A 55 -3.25 10.63 -9.54
N LEU A 56 -2.08 11.09 -9.09
CA LEU A 56 -0.80 10.51 -9.50
C LEU A 56 -0.55 9.10 -8.91
N TRP A 57 -1.15 8.81 -7.75
CA TRP A 57 -0.88 7.60 -6.96
C TRP A 57 -1.73 6.40 -7.38
N GLY A 58 -2.95 6.65 -7.83
CA GLY A 58 -3.85 5.60 -8.27
C GLY A 58 -5.16 6.13 -8.83
N ARG A 59 -5.98 5.19 -9.27
CA ARG A 59 -7.30 5.41 -9.85
C ARG A 59 -8.32 4.48 -9.19
N SER A 60 -9.41 5.03 -8.66
CA SER A 60 -10.55 4.28 -8.14
C SER A 60 -11.72 4.32 -9.13
N ILE A 61 -12.52 3.25 -9.10
CA ILE A 61 -13.62 3.03 -10.02
C ILE A 61 -14.78 2.40 -9.24
N GLU A 62 -15.95 3.00 -9.35
CA GLU A 62 -17.17 2.54 -8.70
C GLU A 62 -18.40 2.76 -9.60
N CYS A 63 -19.58 2.36 -9.10
CA CYS A 63 -20.89 2.41 -9.76
C CYS A 63 -21.08 1.46 -10.95
N GLY A 64 -22.34 1.36 -11.39
CA GLY A 64 -22.73 0.52 -12.52
C GLY A 64 -22.58 -0.97 -12.18
N PRO A 65 -22.13 -1.81 -13.13
CA PRO A 65 -21.95 -3.25 -12.90
C PRO A 65 -21.02 -3.61 -11.73
N LEU A 66 -20.15 -2.69 -11.29
CA LEU A 66 -19.23 -2.92 -10.18
C LEU A 66 -19.92 -3.03 -8.82
N GLU A 67 -21.16 -2.53 -8.69
CA GLU A 67 -21.94 -2.64 -7.45
C GLU A 67 -22.39 -4.08 -7.16
N ASP A 68 -22.51 -4.90 -8.20
CA ASP A 68 -22.83 -6.32 -8.08
C ASP A 68 -21.55 -7.12 -7.83
N VAL A 69 -21.36 -7.56 -6.58
CA VAL A 69 -20.18 -8.32 -6.12
C VAL A 69 -20.00 -9.67 -6.80
N GLU A 70 -21.03 -10.19 -7.49
CA GLU A 70 -20.96 -11.45 -8.23
C GLU A 70 -20.43 -11.27 -9.66
N LEU A 71 -20.34 -10.02 -10.15
CA LEU A 71 -19.84 -9.71 -11.48
C LEU A 71 -18.35 -9.37 -11.46
N GLU A 72 -17.59 -9.96 -12.39
CA GLU A 72 -16.21 -9.56 -12.66
C GLU A 72 -16.15 -8.12 -13.20
N PRO A 73 -15.19 -7.28 -12.78
CA PRO A 73 -15.04 -5.95 -13.32
C PRO A 73 -14.83 -5.99 -14.85
N PRO A 74 -15.69 -5.34 -15.66
CA PRO A 74 -15.54 -5.33 -17.11
C PRO A 74 -14.20 -4.74 -17.55
N SER A 75 -13.56 -5.28 -18.60
CA SER A 75 -12.21 -4.87 -18.98
C SER A 75 -12.10 -3.38 -19.37
N GLU A 76 -13.18 -2.78 -19.88
CA GLU A 76 -13.25 -1.37 -20.26
C GLU A 76 -13.17 -0.39 -19.08
N VAL A 77 -13.35 -0.89 -17.84
CA VAL A 77 -13.24 -0.04 -16.65
C VAL A 77 -11.78 0.36 -16.40
N PHE A 78 -10.83 -0.51 -16.77
CA PHE A 78 -9.40 -0.31 -16.55
C PHE A 78 -8.79 0.57 -17.64
N LYS A 79 -7.99 1.55 -17.23
CA LYS A 79 -7.35 2.52 -18.15
C LYS A 79 -5.85 2.68 -17.94
N TRP A 80 -5.37 2.40 -16.74
CA TRP A 80 -3.96 2.51 -16.40
C TRP A 80 -3.23 1.18 -16.60
N THR A 81 -3.96 0.07 -16.56
CA THR A 81 -3.43 -1.29 -16.63
C THR A 81 -4.00 -2.01 -17.84
N ILE A 82 -3.12 -2.62 -18.65
CA ILE A 82 -3.55 -3.53 -19.71
C ILE A 82 -4.18 -4.79 -19.10
N ASP A 83 -5.00 -5.49 -19.87
CA ASP A 83 -5.51 -6.78 -19.44
C ASP A 83 -4.37 -7.79 -19.21
N PRO A 84 -4.36 -8.58 -18.12
CA PRO A 84 -3.37 -9.62 -17.92
C PRO A 84 -3.20 -10.58 -19.09
N GLU A 85 -4.28 -10.88 -19.83
CA GLU A 85 -4.21 -11.76 -21.00
C GLU A 85 -3.45 -11.11 -22.17
N GLU A 86 -3.60 -9.79 -22.34
CA GLU A 86 -2.99 -8.97 -23.39
C GLU A 86 -1.60 -8.43 -23.02
N ALA A 87 -1.21 -8.54 -21.75
CA ALA A 87 0.12 -8.11 -21.29
C ALA A 87 1.26 -8.88 -22.00
N PRO A 88 2.46 -8.27 -22.15
CA PRO A 88 3.58 -8.88 -22.86
C PRO A 88 3.93 -10.29 -22.37
N ASP A 89 4.19 -11.21 -23.31
CA ASP A 89 4.65 -12.59 -23.03
C ASP A 89 6.12 -12.68 -22.57
N ARG A 90 6.79 -11.53 -22.43
CA ARG A 90 8.13 -11.44 -21.86
C ARG A 90 8.08 -10.64 -20.57
N ALA A 91 8.53 -11.26 -19.49
CA ALA A 91 8.66 -10.58 -18.22
C ALA A 91 9.61 -9.39 -18.29
N GLU A 92 9.18 -8.30 -17.67
CA GLU A 92 9.96 -7.09 -17.53
C GLU A 92 10.60 -7.01 -16.15
N TYR A 93 11.78 -6.39 -16.07
CA TYR A 93 12.50 -6.19 -14.82
C TYR A 93 12.72 -4.71 -14.60
N LEU A 94 12.45 -4.23 -13.40
CA LEU A 94 12.77 -2.88 -12.99
C LEU A 94 13.43 -2.86 -11.63
N THR A 95 14.23 -1.84 -11.35
CA THR A 95 14.92 -1.66 -10.07
C THR A 95 14.51 -0.34 -9.45
N ILE A 96 14.01 -0.34 -8.22
CA ILE A 96 13.68 0.87 -7.48
C ILE A 96 14.78 1.09 -6.44
N GLY A 97 15.43 2.26 -6.48
CA GLY A 97 16.39 2.67 -5.46
C GLY A 97 15.73 3.55 -4.40
N PHE A 98 16.18 3.40 -3.16
CA PHE A 98 15.66 4.08 -1.99
C PHE A 98 16.78 4.76 -1.20
N GLU A 99 16.46 5.94 -0.67
CA GLU A 99 17.28 6.67 0.29
C GLU A 99 16.40 7.07 1.49
N ASN A 100 16.80 6.64 2.69
CA ASN A 100 16.03 6.86 3.92
C ASN A 100 14.55 6.49 3.77
N GLY A 101 14.26 5.36 3.12
CA GLY A 101 12.90 4.88 2.86
C GLY A 101 12.17 5.54 1.69
N VAL A 102 12.71 6.61 1.10
CA VAL A 102 12.09 7.33 -0.02
C VAL A 102 12.58 6.76 -1.35
N PRO A 103 11.71 6.42 -2.31
CA PRO A 103 12.15 6.01 -3.65
C PRO A 103 12.78 7.21 -4.39
N THR A 104 14.02 7.08 -4.82
CA THR A 104 14.79 8.17 -5.48
C THR A 104 15.26 7.84 -6.89
N SER A 105 15.22 6.57 -7.29
CA SER A 105 15.70 6.15 -8.61
C SER A 105 14.92 4.97 -9.20
N LEU A 106 14.90 4.90 -10.53
CA LEU A 106 14.34 3.81 -11.31
C LEU A 106 15.38 3.32 -12.32
N ASN A 107 15.72 2.04 -12.28
CA ASN A 107 16.75 1.42 -13.13
C ASN A 107 18.13 2.10 -13.04
N GLY A 108 18.45 2.69 -11.88
CA GLY A 108 19.71 3.40 -11.64
C GLY A 108 19.72 4.87 -12.09
N GLU A 109 18.64 5.35 -12.73
CA GLU A 109 18.46 6.78 -13.04
C GLU A 109 17.78 7.46 -11.85
N VAL A 110 18.40 8.52 -11.32
CA VAL A 110 17.81 9.37 -10.28
C VAL A 110 16.70 10.22 -10.90
N LEU A 111 15.53 10.22 -10.28
CA LEU A 111 14.33 10.88 -10.78
C LEU A 111 13.67 11.69 -9.66
N ASP A 112 12.98 12.77 -10.02
CA ASP A 112 12.03 13.39 -9.12
C ASP A 112 10.82 12.47 -8.89
N GLY A 113 10.10 12.69 -7.79
CA GLY A 113 8.99 11.82 -7.39
C GLY A 113 7.86 11.72 -8.42
N VAL A 114 7.57 12.80 -9.16
CA VAL A 114 6.51 12.79 -10.17
C VAL A 114 6.93 11.94 -11.36
N THR A 115 8.12 12.20 -11.91
CA THR A 115 8.65 11.43 -13.03
C THR A 115 8.82 9.96 -12.67
N LEU A 116 9.29 9.64 -11.45
CA LEU A 116 9.41 8.27 -10.96
C LEU A 116 8.05 7.56 -10.96
N LEU A 117 7.02 8.18 -10.37
CA LEU A 117 5.68 7.61 -10.30
C LEU A 117 5.05 7.44 -11.68
N THR A 118 5.16 8.44 -12.55
CA THR A 118 4.63 8.36 -13.92
C THR A 118 5.28 7.21 -14.69
N ARG A 119 6.62 7.12 -14.72
CA ARG A 119 7.32 6.04 -15.44
C ARG A 119 7.01 4.67 -14.83
N LEU A 120 6.92 4.58 -13.50
CA LEU A 120 6.62 3.32 -12.84
C LEU A 120 5.16 2.89 -13.10
N ASN A 121 4.21 3.82 -13.12
CA ASN A 121 2.81 3.56 -13.51
C ASN A 121 2.74 3.01 -14.93
N GLU A 122 3.47 3.61 -15.89
CA GLU A 122 3.52 3.14 -17.28
C GLU A 122 4.07 1.71 -17.40
N VAL A 123 5.23 1.45 -16.77
CA VAL A 123 5.90 0.14 -16.85
C VAL A 123 5.11 -0.95 -16.14
N ALA A 124 4.57 -0.68 -14.95
CA ALA A 124 3.75 -1.65 -14.24
C ALA A 124 2.39 -1.84 -14.92
N GLY A 125 1.77 -0.76 -15.38
CA GLY A 125 0.49 -0.77 -16.10
C GLY A 125 0.53 -1.60 -17.38
N ARG A 126 1.56 -1.46 -18.22
CA ARG A 126 1.72 -2.30 -19.43
C ARG A 126 2.01 -3.78 -19.14
N ASN A 127 2.39 -4.11 -17.90
CA ASN A 127 2.54 -5.48 -17.43
C ASN A 127 1.32 -5.97 -16.64
N ALA A 128 0.19 -5.24 -16.69
CA ALA A 128 -1.07 -5.50 -15.99
C ALA A 128 -0.99 -5.50 -14.45
N VAL A 129 0.07 -4.94 -13.88
CA VAL A 129 0.29 -4.94 -12.43
C VAL A 129 -0.51 -3.82 -11.77
N GLY A 130 -1.13 -4.13 -10.62
CA GLY A 130 -1.79 -3.13 -9.77
C GLY A 130 -3.30 -2.99 -9.93
N ARG A 131 -3.97 -3.93 -10.59
CA ARG A 131 -5.43 -4.09 -10.48
C ARG A 131 -5.80 -4.66 -9.11
N ILE A 132 -6.74 -4.04 -8.42
CA ILE A 132 -7.22 -4.46 -7.10
C ILE A 132 -8.75 -4.40 -7.11
N ASP A 133 -9.41 -5.50 -6.77
CA ASP A 133 -10.85 -5.56 -6.51
C ASP A 133 -11.05 -5.78 -5.00
N HIS A 134 -11.71 -4.84 -4.33
CA HIS A 134 -11.71 -4.79 -2.87
C HIS A 134 -13.11 -4.53 -2.30
N ILE A 135 -13.45 -5.31 -1.26
CA ILE A 135 -14.55 -4.97 -0.35
C ILE A 135 -13.95 -4.29 0.87
N GLU A 136 -14.32 -3.03 1.10
CA GLU A 136 -13.80 -2.22 2.19
C GLU A 136 -14.87 -1.83 3.21
N ASP A 137 -14.43 -1.61 4.44
CA ASP A 137 -15.26 -1.11 5.54
C ASP A 137 -15.15 0.42 5.62
N ARG A 138 -16.16 1.13 5.11
CA ARG A 138 -16.21 2.59 5.21
C ARG A 138 -16.37 3.03 6.66
N VAL A 139 -15.82 4.19 6.99
CA VAL A 139 -15.84 4.76 8.35
C VAL A 139 -17.27 5.04 8.83
N VAL A 140 -18.20 5.21 7.89
CA VAL A 140 -19.63 5.39 8.17
C VAL A 140 -20.36 4.07 8.50
N GLY A 141 -19.64 2.94 8.58
CA GLY A 141 -20.16 1.66 9.08
C GLY A 141 -20.76 0.72 8.02
N ILE A 142 -20.51 0.97 6.74
CA ILE A 142 -21.02 0.14 5.62
C ILE A 142 -19.87 -0.49 4.86
N LYS A 143 -20.15 -1.63 4.22
CA LYS A 143 -19.24 -2.23 3.24
C LYS A 143 -19.50 -1.66 1.85
N THR A 144 -18.43 -1.43 1.09
CA THR A 144 -18.52 -1.07 -0.33
C THR A 144 -17.52 -1.87 -1.15
N ARG A 145 -17.87 -2.14 -2.41
CA ARG A 145 -16.93 -2.66 -3.40
C ARG A 145 -16.31 -1.50 -4.17
N GLU A 146 -14.99 -1.49 -4.25
CA GLU A 146 -14.24 -0.54 -5.07
C GLU A 146 -13.16 -1.27 -5.87
N VAL A 147 -12.99 -0.85 -7.12
CA VAL A 147 -11.92 -1.34 -8.00
C VAL A 147 -10.87 -0.26 -8.14
N TYR A 148 -9.60 -0.65 -8.03
CA TYR A 148 -8.47 0.26 -8.08
C TYR A 148 -7.42 -0.14 -9.13
N GLU A 149 -6.76 0.87 -9.70
CA GLU A 149 -5.53 0.73 -10.46
C GLU A 149 -4.42 1.52 -9.76
N CYS A 150 -3.45 0.80 -9.18
CA CYS A 150 -2.37 1.33 -8.35
C CYS A 150 -0.98 0.82 -8.79
N PRO A 151 -0.60 0.87 -10.08
CA PRO A 151 0.58 0.18 -10.62
C PRO A 151 1.90 0.59 -9.93
N ALA A 152 2.18 1.88 -9.79
CA ALA A 152 3.39 2.35 -9.10
C ALA A 152 3.34 2.08 -7.59
N ALA A 153 2.20 2.34 -6.96
CA ALA A 153 2.04 2.20 -5.52
C ALA A 153 2.32 0.76 -5.05
N VAL A 154 1.77 -0.26 -5.73
CA VAL A 154 2.01 -1.66 -5.35
C VAL A 154 3.47 -2.07 -5.54
N CYS A 155 4.13 -1.56 -6.58
CA CYS A 155 5.56 -1.82 -6.82
C CYS A 155 6.43 -1.17 -5.74
N ILE A 156 6.16 0.09 -5.38
CA ILE A 156 6.92 0.80 -4.35
C ILE A 156 6.72 0.14 -3.00
N ILE A 157 5.49 -0.17 -2.60
CA ILE A 157 5.20 -0.79 -1.30
C ILE A 157 5.87 -2.16 -1.18
N GLU A 158 5.81 -3.00 -2.22
CA GLU A 158 6.44 -4.32 -2.22
C GLU A 158 7.97 -4.23 -2.16
N ALA A 159 8.56 -3.34 -2.97
CA ALA A 159 10.00 -3.11 -2.96
C ALA A 159 10.50 -2.53 -1.62
N HIS A 160 9.76 -1.57 -1.07
CA HIS A 160 10.09 -0.93 0.21
C HIS A 160 10.05 -1.94 1.36
N LYS A 161 8.98 -2.71 1.48
CA LYS A 161 8.86 -3.77 2.50
C LYS A 161 9.95 -4.83 2.39
N ASP A 162 10.37 -5.19 1.17
CA ASP A 162 11.48 -6.14 0.99
C ASP A 162 12.83 -5.55 1.40
N LEU A 163 13.07 -4.27 1.10
CA LEU A 163 14.29 -3.58 1.56
C LEU A 163 14.33 -3.49 3.09
N GLU A 164 13.21 -3.21 3.73
CA GLU A 164 13.10 -3.19 5.19
C GLU A 164 13.47 -4.53 5.82
N LYS A 165 13.03 -5.65 5.25
CA LYS A 165 13.42 -7.00 5.72
C LYS A 165 14.93 -7.22 5.70
N LEU A 166 15.64 -6.56 4.78
CA LEU A 166 17.09 -6.68 4.64
C LEU A 166 17.85 -5.85 5.69
N VAL A 167 17.29 -4.73 6.15
CA VAL A 167 18.01 -3.71 6.93
C VAL A 167 17.48 -3.51 8.36
N LEU A 168 16.25 -3.92 8.65
CA LEU A 168 15.63 -3.80 9.96
C LEU A 168 15.68 -5.15 10.69
N THR A 169 15.84 -5.08 12.02
CA THR A 169 15.79 -6.26 12.87
C THR A 169 14.37 -6.87 12.94
N PRO A 170 14.23 -8.15 13.33
CA PRO A 170 12.91 -8.76 13.49
C PRO A 170 11.97 -8.01 14.44
N SER A 171 12.51 -7.44 15.52
CA SER A 171 11.72 -6.65 16.48
C SER A 171 11.25 -5.32 15.90
N GLN A 172 12.08 -4.65 15.10
CA GLN A 172 11.68 -3.42 14.40
C GLN A 172 10.56 -3.71 13.40
N LEU A 173 10.70 -4.76 12.59
CA LEU A 173 9.69 -5.16 11.60
C LEU A 173 8.35 -5.48 12.27
N SER A 174 8.37 -6.34 13.29
CA SER A 174 7.14 -6.75 13.99
C SER A 174 6.42 -5.58 14.65
N PHE A 175 7.14 -4.65 15.28
CA PHE A 175 6.49 -3.48 15.86
C PHE A 175 6.02 -2.50 14.78
N LYS A 176 6.80 -2.31 13.72
CA LYS A 176 6.45 -1.42 12.61
C LYS A 176 5.19 -1.87 11.87
N GLU A 177 4.92 -3.17 11.76
CA GLU A 177 3.64 -3.66 11.21
C GLU A 177 2.41 -3.10 11.96
N LEU A 178 2.51 -2.93 13.28
CA LEU A 178 1.45 -2.32 14.09
C LEU A 178 1.32 -0.82 13.79
N VAL A 179 2.45 -0.13 13.64
CA VAL A 179 2.52 1.29 13.29
C VAL A 179 1.93 1.54 11.90
N ASP A 180 2.32 0.76 10.90
CA ASP A 180 1.83 0.87 9.53
C ASP A 180 0.32 0.68 9.45
N ARG A 181 -0.20 -0.31 10.19
CA ARG A 181 -1.64 -0.56 10.28
C ARG A 181 -2.37 0.63 10.91
N GLN A 182 -1.86 1.16 12.01
CA GLN A 182 -2.50 2.27 12.72
C GLN A 182 -2.44 3.56 11.90
N TRP A 183 -1.30 3.88 11.29
CA TRP A 183 -1.13 5.04 10.42
C TRP A 183 -2.10 4.98 9.24
N SER A 184 -2.20 3.81 8.58
CA SER A 184 -3.12 3.62 7.45
C SER A 184 -4.59 3.81 7.85
N LEU A 185 -4.98 3.31 9.04
CA LEU A 185 -6.34 3.48 9.56
C LEU A 185 -6.67 4.96 9.81
N LEU A 186 -5.76 5.71 10.42
CA LEU A 186 -5.96 7.14 10.68
C LEU A 186 -6.13 7.92 9.37
N VAL A 187 -5.28 7.67 8.38
CA VAL A 187 -5.38 8.30 7.06
C VAL A 187 -6.71 7.93 6.37
N TYR A 188 -7.07 6.65 6.36
CA TYR A 188 -8.33 6.18 5.78
C TYR A 188 -9.54 6.86 6.43
N ALA A 189 -9.52 7.00 7.76
CA ALA A 189 -10.55 7.63 8.58
C ALA A 189 -10.60 9.17 8.50
N GLY A 190 -9.75 9.81 7.69
CA GLY A 190 -9.71 11.27 7.57
C GLY A 190 -9.09 11.98 8.76
N MET A 191 -8.38 11.25 9.62
CA MET A 191 -7.70 11.75 10.81
C MET A 191 -6.27 12.22 10.47
N TRP A 192 -6.11 13.00 9.40
CA TRP A 192 -4.80 13.43 8.92
C TRP A 192 -4.05 14.33 9.90
N TYR A 193 -4.79 15.20 10.60
CA TYR A 193 -4.28 16.14 11.62
C TYR A 193 -4.39 15.61 13.04
N GLU A 194 -4.63 14.31 13.21
CA GLU A 194 -4.65 13.70 14.52
C GLU A 194 -3.18 13.61 15.07
N PRO A 195 -2.93 13.93 16.36
CA PRO A 195 -1.57 13.94 16.92
C PRO A 195 -0.82 12.59 16.89
N LEU A 196 -1.46 11.47 17.22
CA LEU A 196 -0.88 10.13 17.09
C LEU A 196 -0.37 9.86 15.67
N LYS A 197 -1.03 10.33 14.60
CA LYS A 197 -0.52 10.20 13.22
C LYS A 197 0.88 10.83 13.10
N HIS A 198 1.11 12.00 13.71
CA HIS A 198 2.43 12.65 13.74
C HIS A 198 3.44 11.87 14.58
N ASP A 199 3.05 11.37 15.76
CA ASP A 199 3.92 10.54 16.60
C ASP A 199 4.36 9.24 15.87
N LEU A 200 3.45 8.64 15.10
CA LEU A 200 3.75 7.49 14.26
C LEU A 200 4.70 7.85 13.10
N GLU A 201 4.58 9.04 12.52
CA GLU A 201 5.50 9.52 11.48
C GLU A 201 6.92 9.73 12.01
N GLU A 202 7.08 10.22 13.24
CA GLU A 202 8.40 10.31 13.88
C GLU A 202 9.03 8.93 14.09
N PHE A 203 8.22 7.94 14.51
CA PHE A 203 8.67 6.54 14.55
C PHE A 203 9.08 6.05 13.16
N ILE A 204 8.25 6.30 12.13
CA ILE A 204 8.53 5.87 10.75
C ILE A 204 9.84 6.51 10.28
N ASN A 205 9.98 7.83 10.34
CA ASN A 205 11.19 8.56 9.96
C ASN A 205 12.43 8.01 10.67
N SER A 206 12.30 7.69 11.96
CA SER A 206 13.38 7.09 12.74
C SER A 206 13.77 5.70 12.24
N SER A 207 12.79 4.85 11.91
CA SER A 207 13.01 3.51 11.37
C SER A 207 13.64 3.55 9.96
N GLN A 208 13.34 4.59 9.17
CA GLN A 208 13.75 4.67 7.77
C GLN A 208 15.22 5.07 7.54
N ARG A 209 15.95 5.55 8.57
CA ARG A 209 17.33 6.08 8.42
C ARG A 209 18.36 5.11 7.81
N PHE A 210 18.09 3.81 7.85
CA PHE A 210 18.97 2.78 7.26
C PHE A 210 18.31 2.05 6.07
N VAL A 211 17.10 2.45 5.68
CA VAL A 211 16.39 1.91 4.52
C VAL A 211 16.93 2.58 3.26
N GLU A 212 18.15 2.21 2.91
CA GLU A 212 18.89 2.71 1.76
C GLU A 212 19.43 1.55 0.93
N GLY A 213 19.23 1.57 -0.38
CA GLY A 213 19.61 0.47 -1.25
C GLY A 213 18.72 0.40 -2.49
N TRP A 214 18.64 -0.76 -3.11
CA TRP A 214 17.74 -0.98 -4.23
C TRP A 214 17.09 -2.36 -4.19
N VAL A 215 15.91 -2.45 -4.79
CA VAL A 215 15.16 -3.70 -4.96
C VAL A 215 14.77 -3.86 -6.42
N LYS A 216 15.06 -5.02 -6.98
CA LYS A 216 14.72 -5.40 -8.34
C LYS A 216 13.46 -6.25 -8.33
N LEU A 217 12.48 -5.80 -9.10
CA LEU A 217 11.20 -6.44 -9.32
C LEU A 217 11.19 -7.13 -10.68
N LYS A 218 10.42 -8.21 -10.78
CA LYS A 218 10.01 -8.84 -12.04
C LYS A 218 8.50 -8.69 -12.17
N LEU A 219 8.07 -8.09 -13.28
CA LEU A 219 6.67 -7.90 -13.63
C LEU A 219 6.31 -8.83 -14.79
N TYR A 220 5.16 -9.50 -14.70
CA TYR A 220 4.70 -10.41 -15.75
C TYR A 220 3.21 -10.71 -15.63
N LYS A 221 2.41 -10.27 -16.61
CA LYS A 221 0.97 -10.56 -16.73
C LYS A 221 0.19 -10.42 -15.42
N GLY A 222 0.30 -9.25 -14.79
CA GLY A 222 -0.30 -8.92 -13.50
C GLY A 222 0.51 -9.38 -12.28
N GLY A 223 1.45 -10.29 -12.47
CA GLY A 223 2.38 -10.73 -11.44
C GLY A 223 3.45 -9.69 -11.12
N LEU A 224 3.65 -9.45 -9.83
CA LEU A 224 4.72 -8.64 -9.26
C LEU A 224 5.51 -9.51 -8.28
N ARG A 225 6.83 -9.59 -8.43
CA ARG A 225 7.69 -10.29 -7.46
C ARG A 225 9.06 -9.66 -7.30
N VAL A 226 9.58 -9.66 -6.09
CA VAL A 226 10.98 -9.32 -5.83
C VAL A 226 11.91 -10.43 -6.32
N VAL A 227 13.00 -10.07 -7.01
CA VAL A 227 13.99 -11.04 -7.51
C VAL A 227 15.40 -10.82 -6.96
N SER A 228 15.77 -9.59 -6.61
CA SER A 228 17.08 -9.30 -6.00
C SER A 228 17.02 -7.97 -5.25
N ARG A 229 17.89 -7.80 -4.26
CA ARG A 229 17.96 -6.60 -3.44
C ARG A 229 19.41 -6.37 -3.01
N MET A 230 19.74 -5.13 -2.67
CA MET A 230 21.06 -4.78 -2.14
C MET A 230 20.91 -3.60 -1.19
N SER A 231 21.66 -3.62 -0.09
CA SER A 231 21.84 -2.48 0.80
C SER A 231 23.24 -2.53 1.40
N LYS A 232 23.86 -1.37 1.58
CA LYS A 232 25.09 -1.22 2.37
C LYS A 232 24.85 -1.42 3.87
N TYR A 233 23.60 -1.31 4.32
CA TYR A 233 23.16 -1.54 5.70
C TYR A 233 22.52 -2.93 5.89
N SER A 234 22.81 -3.87 4.99
CA SER A 234 22.24 -5.21 5.08
C SER A 234 22.62 -5.89 6.40
N LEU A 235 21.61 -6.38 7.12
CA LEU A 235 21.78 -7.27 8.27
C LEU A 235 21.99 -8.72 7.84
N TYR A 236 21.80 -9.03 6.56
CA TYR A 236 22.12 -10.33 6.00
C TYR A 236 23.62 -10.49 5.82
N SER A 237 24.21 -11.40 6.58
CA SER A 237 25.59 -11.83 6.40
C SER A 237 25.63 -13.23 5.77
N LYS A 238 26.19 -13.33 4.57
CA LYS A 238 26.40 -14.61 3.88
C LYS A 238 27.28 -15.55 4.71
N ASP A 239 28.27 -15.02 5.40
CA ASP A 239 29.22 -15.81 6.19
C ASP A 239 28.57 -16.37 7.46
N LEU A 240 27.56 -15.69 8.03
CA LEU A 240 26.76 -16.22 9.13
C LEU A 240 25.71 -17.23 8.64
N ALA A 241 25.12 -17.00 7.46
CA ALA A 241 24.00 -17.80 6.96
C ALA A 241 24.42 -19.06 6.19
N THR A 242 25.67 -19.15 5.74
CA THR A 242 26.13 -20.29 4.92
C THR A 242 26.27 -21.57 5.75
N TYR A 243 25.95 -22.71 5.13
CA TYR A 243 26.24 -24.05 5.64
C TYR A 243 27.66 -24.54 5.27
N SER A 244 28.47 -23.70 4.63
CA SER A 244 29.85 -24.01 4.32
C SER A 244 30.68 -24.17 5.59
N VAL A 245 31.76 -24.95 5.53
CA VAL A 245 32.79 -25.02 6.59
C VAL A 245 33.46 -23.67 6.88
N LYS A 246 33.26 -22.67 6.00
CA LYS A 246 33.71 -21.29 6.19
C LYS A 246 32.70 -20.43 6.98
N SER A 247 31.60 -21.01 7.46
CA SER A 247 30.62 -20.29 8.26
C SER A 247 31.27 -19.72 9.52
N VAL A 248 30.95 -18.46 9.84
CA VAL A 248 31.40 -17.82 11.08
C VAL A 248 30.36 -17.92 12.20
N PHE A 249 29.27 -18.64 11.97
CA PHE A 249 28.24 -18.89 12.98
C PHE A 249 28.70 -19.97 13.97
N ASP A 250 28.86 -19.59 15.24
CA ASP A 250 29.24 -20.53 16.31
C ASP A 250 28.06 -21.42 16.72
N GLN A 251 28.02 -22.62 16.14
CA GLN A 251 26.98 -23.61 16.43
C GLN A 251 27.07 -24.16 17.86
N SER A 252 28.21 -24.00 18.57
CA SER A 252 28.38 -24.53 19.91
C SER A 252 27.51 -23.83 20.97
N ALA A 253 27.08 -22.60 20.69
CA ALA A 253 26.16 -21.86 21.55
C ALA A 253 24.71 -22.35 21.46
N ALA A 254 24.33 -23.03 20.38
CA ALA A 254 22.94 -23.41 20.10
C ALA A 254 22.31 -24.32 21.17
N PRO A 255 22.96 -25.39 21.67
CA PRO A 255 22.36 -26.25 22.69
C PRO A 255 22.00 -25.50 23.97
N GLY A 256 22.89 -24.62 24.46
CA GLY A 256 22.63 -23.81 25.67
C GLY A 256 21.49 -22.81 25.45
N PHE A 257 21.46 -22.15 24.28
CA PHE A 257 20.36 -21.27 23.91
C PHE A 257 19.02 -22.02 23.85
N ILE A 258 18.97 -23.19 23.18
CA ILE A 258 17.75 -23.99 23.04
C ILE A 258 17.24 -24.46 24.40
N GLU A 259 18.14 -24.90 25.29
CA GLU A 259 17.79 -25.36 26.64
C GLU A 259 17.05 -24.26 27.41
N ILE A 260 17.59 -23.04 27.43
CA ILE A 260 17.01 -21.90 28.15
C ILE A 260 15.75 -21.38 27.44
N TRP A 261 15.81 -21.17 26.12
CA TRP A 261 14.72 -20.61 25.32
C TRP A 261 13.46 -21.48 25.36
N SER A 262 13.63 -22.80 25.41
CA SER A 262 12.52 -23.75 25.45
C SER A 262 11.91 -23.95 26.85
N LEU A 263 12.48 -23.38 27.92
CA LEU A 263 11.99 -23.59 29.30
C LEU A 263 10.51 -23.24 29.50
N PRO A 264 9.99 -22.10 29.02
CA PRO A 264 8.57 -21.77 29.19
C PRO A 264 7.67 -22.77 28.46
N LEU A 265 8.07 -23.19 27.25
CA LEU A 265 7.35 -24.18 26.44
C LEU A 265 7.29 -25.53 27.15
N ARG A 266 8.44 -26.01 27.67
CA ARG A 266 8.55 -27.28 28.40
C ARG A 266 7.72 -27.28 29.67
N THR A 267 7.78 -26.19 30.43
CA THR A 267 7.01 -26.01 31.67
C THR A 267 5.51 -26.04 31.36
N ALA A 268 5.05 -25.25 30.39
CA ALA A 268 3.65 -25.17 30.01
C ALA A 268 3.10 -26.55 29.55
N HIS A 269 3.85 -27.26 28.71
CA HIS A 269 3.46 -28.60 28.25
C HIS A 269 3.38 -29.59 29.42
N THR A 270 4.39 -29.62 30.28
CA THR A 270 4.45 -30.55 31.41
C THR A 270 3.29 -30.35 32.38
N VAL A 271 2.98 -29.09 32.73
CA VAL A 271 1.86 -28.75 33.64
C VAL A 271 0.50 -29.07 33.02
N ARG A 272 0.31 -28.86 31.71
CA ARG A 272 -0.96 -29.17 31.03
C ARG A 272 -1.17 -30.68 30.91
N LYS A 273 -0.13 -31.40 30.47
CA LYS A 273 -0.13 -32.87 30.36
C LYS A 273 -0.37 -33.55 31.71
N SER A 274 0.24 -33.08 32.79
CA SER A 274 0.03 -33.65 34.13
C SER A 274 -1.38 -33.44 34.68
N ARG A 275 -2.14 -32.50 34.10
CA ARG A 275 -3.55 -32.21 34.42
C ARG A 275 -4.53 -32.86 33.44
N GLY A 276 -4.08 -33.73 32.55
CA GLY A 276 -4.93 -34.53 31.65
C GLY A 276 -5.64 -33.73 30.55
N ARG A 277 -5.10 -32.56 30.17
CA ARG A 277 -5.52 -31.80 28.98
C ARG A 277 -4.39 -31.67 27.98
#